data_AF-A0A1M6M1H0-F1
#
_entry.id   AF-A0A1M6M1H0-F1
#
_cell.length_a   1.000
_cell.length_b   1.000
_cell.length_c   1.000
_cell.angle_alpha   90.00
_cell.angle_beta   90.00
_cell.angle_gamma   90.00
#
_symmetry.space_group_name_H-M   'P 1'
#
loop_
_entity.id
_entity.type
_entity.pdbx_description
1 polymer ?
#
loop_
_entity_poly.entity_id
_entity_poly.type
_entity_poly.pdbx_seq_one_letter_code
_entity_poly.pdbx_strand_id
1 'polypeptide(L)'
;MKLPPLKYKKLSLLVVLLMYVGCVVATSQTVPRSYVAFKATEPLVIDGKADEAAWKNSEWSQDYIDIEGKKEPTYKTRMKMLWDNDYLYFMAQMEEPHVWATLKQRDTVIFYNNDFEIFIDPDGDTHNYYEYEMNAHNTLWDLFLTKPYRNNGKVIDSWDIQGVKSAVSIQGTLNDSSDLDEEWVVEIAIPWAVITEASNSNKVPENDFWRLNFSRVNWDFDLTDGRYSRKKDENGKFLPEYNWVWSPQGVINMHEPEHWGYVYFSSENPGGKADFTIPKDDHIKWYMYELYRGLLHGKKGAEKSVSQPKQILGSTLKPKLEKHSFGWNIWVKSPFTGNILVIKEDGKFESIEKK
;
A
#
# COMPACT_ATOMS: atom_id res chain seq x y z
N MET A 1 32.99 -6.83 -72.72
CA MET A 1 34.06 -6.85 -71.71
C MET A 1 33.49 -7.48 -70.45
N LYS A 2 34.01 -8.65 -70.04
CA LYS A 2 33.46 -9.48 -68.95
C LYS A 2 33.81 -8.87 -67.57
N LEU A 3 32.86 -8.87 -66.65
CA LEU A 3 33.13 -8.83 -65.20
C LEU A 3 32.37 -9.99 -64.50
N PRO A 4 32.96 -10.66 -63.49
CA PRO A 4 32.48 -11.93 -62.94
C PRO A 4 31.46 -11.74 -61.79
N PRO A 5 30.74 -12.79 -61.37
CA PRO A 5 29.69 -12.68 -60.36
C PRO A 5 30.27 -12.55 -58.95
N LEU A 6 29.78 -11.58 -58.18
CA LEU A 6 30.07 -11.46 -56.75
C LEU A 6 29.44 -12.64 -55.99
N LYS A 7 30.26 -13.63 -55.63
CA LYS A 7 29.99 -14.54 -54.51
C LYS A 7 30.40 -13.84 -53.21
N TYR A 8 29.71 -14.18 -52.12
CA TYR A 8 29.98 -13.85 -50.71
C TYR A 8 29.58 -12.47 -50.21
N LYS A 9 28.30 -12.32 -49.78
CA LYS A 9 27.93 -11.57 -48.56
C LYS A 9 26.59 -12.12 -48.00
N LYS A 10 26.58 -13.34 -47.49
CA LYS A 10 25.47 -13.90 -46.67
C LYS A 10 25.98 -14.47 -45.35
N LEU A 11 26.95 -13.82 -44.72
CA LEU A 11 27.49 -14.27 -43.42
C LEU A 11 27.80 -13.13 -42.45
N SER A 12 27.02 -12.04 -42.49
CA SER A 12 27.18 -10.95 -41.52
C SER A 12 25.87 -10.36 -41.00
N LEU A 13 24.71 -10.88 -41.44
CA LEU A 13 23.41 -10.41 -40.96
C LEU A 13 22.84 -11.25 -39.80
N LEU A 14 23.41 -12.43 -39.50
CA LEU A 14 22.90 -13.31 -38.45
C LEU A 14 23.50 -13.04 -37.06
N VAL A 15 24.60 -12.30 -36.97
CA VAL A 15 25.28 -11.99 -35.69
C VAL A 15 24.77 -10.69 -35.07
N VAL A 16 24.20 -9.77 -35.86
CA VAL A 16 23.62 -8.52 -35.34
C VAL A 16 22.18 -8.72 -34.82
N LEU A 17 21.48 -9.75 -35.29
CA LEU A 17 20.13 -10.08 -34.79
C LEU A 17 20.16 -10.85 -33.45
N LEU A 18 21.31 -11.39 -33.03
CA LEU A 18 21.49 -12.11 -31.77
C LEU A 18 21.96 -11.24 -30.59
N MET A 19 22.28 -9.96 -30.83
CA MET A 19 22.54 -8.99 -29.73
C MET A 19 21.33 -8.14 -29.36
N TYR A 20 20.19 -8.31 -30.04
CA TYR A 20 18.92 -7.64 -29.71
C TYR A 20 17.93 -8.58 -28.97
N VAL A 21 18.44 -9.65 -28.35
CA VAL A 21 17.69 -10.48 -27.41
C VAL A 21 18.34 -10.33 -26.04
N GLY A 22 18.12 -9.19 -25.39
CA GLY A 22 18.84 -8.92 -24.14
C GLY A 22 18.47 -7.59 -23.51
N CYS A 23 17.17 -7.30 -23.43
CA CYS A 23 16.53 -6.50 -22.38
C CYS A 23 15.08 -6.29 -22.81
N VAL A 24 14.30 -7.37 -22.81
CA VAL A 24 12.94 -7.18 -22.30
C VAL A 24 13.18 -6.86 -20.85
N VAL A 25 13.16 -5.57 -20.52
CA VAL A 25 12.87 -5.14 -19.16
C VAL A 25 11.52 -5.74 -18.90
N ALA A 26 11.50 -6.95 -18.34
CA ALA A 26 10.34 -7.42 -17.62
C ALA A 26 10.06 -6.27 -16.68
N THR A 27 8.92 -5.61 -16.87
CA THR A 27 8.39 -4.69 -15.89
C THR A 27 8.21 -5.54 -14.64
N SER A 28 9.28 -5.67 -13.86
CA SER A 28 9.22 -6.22 -12.53
C SER A 28 8.18 -5.35 -11.87
N GLN A 29 7.12 -5.97 -11.38
CA GLN A 29 6.28 -5.36 -10.37
C GLN A 29 7.21 -4.66 -9.38
N THR A 30 6.93 -3.38 -9.12
CA THR A 30 7.68 -2.63 -8.12
C THR A 30 7.52 -3.38 -6.80
N VAL A 31 8.65 -3.83 -6.24
CA VAL A 31 8.65 -4.47 -4.93
C VAL A 31 7.98 -3.51 -3.95
N PRO A 32 6.91 -3.91 -3.24
CA PRO A 32 6.29 -3.03 -2.25
C PRO A 32 7.30 -2.58 -1.21
N ARG A 33 7.14 -1.36 -0.72
CA ARG A 33 8.07 -0.79 0.27
C ARG A 33 8.01 -1.55 1.59
N SER A 34 9.07 -1.46 2.39
CA SER A 34 9.12 -2.02 3.74
C SER A 34 9.55 -0.97 4.77
N TYR A 35 9.03 -1.08 5.98
CA TYR A 35 9.34 -0.23 7.12
C TYR A 35 9.52 -1.10 8.38
N VAL A 36 10.38 -0.66 9.30
CA VAL A 36 10.58 -1.32 10.60
C VAL A 36 10.02 -0.40 11.69
N ALA A 37 8.95 -0.83 12.35
CA ALA A 37 8.40 -0.17 13.52
C ALA A 37 9.06 -0.74 14.79
N PHE A 38 9.67 0.13 15.59
CA PHE A 38 10.34 -0.25 16.83
C PHE A 38 9.40 -0.18 18.04
N LYS A 39 9.72 -0.96 19.07
CA LYS A 39 8.93 -1.02 20.30
C LYS A 39 9.22 0.17 21.20
N ALA A 40 8.25 1.05 21.41
CA ALA A 40 8.35 2.18 22.32
C ALA A 40 8.57 1.69 23.76
N THR A 41 9.52 2.32 24.46
CA THR A 41 9.85 1.99 25.87
C THR A 41 9.23 2.94 26.87
N GLU A 42 8.65 4.04 26.38
CA GLU A 42 8.01 5.09 27.17
C GLU A 42 6.59 5.33 26.63
N PRO A 43 5.62 5.71 27.49
CA PRO A 43 4.30 6.12 27.03
C PRO A 43 4.40 7.34 26.11
N LEU A 44 3.66 7.32 25.00
CA LEU A 44 3.56 8.46 24.08
C LEU A 44 2.36 9.35 24.44
N VAL A 45 2.54 10.66 24.37
CA VAL A 45 1.46 11.63 24.55
C VAL A 45 0.97 12.02 23.16
N ILE A 46 -0.25 11.61 22.81
CA ILE A 46 -0.82 11.89 21.50
C ILE A 46 -1.30 13.34 21.44
N ASP A 47 -0.43 14.25 20.99
CA ASP A 47 -0.67 15.70 20.91
C ASP A 47 -0.32 16.31 19.54
N GLY A 48 0.11 15.50 18.58
CA GLY A 48 0.43 15.90 17.21
C GLY A 48 1.88 16.34 17.04
N LYS A 49 2.75 16.10 18.02
CA LYS A 49 4.16 16.53 18.00
C LYS A 49 5.12 15.37 18.17
N ALA A 50 6.30 15.52 17.56
CA ALA A 50 7.36 14.52 17.58
C ALA A 50 8.36 14.74 18.75
N ASP A 51 7.89 15.13 19.93
CA ASP A 51 8.77 15.62 21.00
C ASP A 51 9.42 14.49 21.82
N GLU A 52 8.81 13.32 21.85
CA GLU A 52 9.29 12.14 22.57
C GLU A 52 10.60 11.59 21.99
N ALA A 53 11.42 10.97 22.85
CA ALA A 53 12.68 10.39 22.42
C ALA A 53 12.45 9.22 21.46
N ALA A 54 11.39 8.44 21.69
CA ALA A 54 10.99 7.36 20.80
C ALA A 54 10.76 7.87 19.36
N TRP A 55 10.02 8.98 19.18
CA TRP A 55 9.78 9.59 17.88
C TRP A 55 11.04 10.18 17.23
N LYS A 56 11.93 10.78 18.04
CA LYS A 56 13.19 11.35 17.55
C LYS A 56 14.16 10.29 17.04
N ASN A 57 14.09 9.08 17.62
CA ASN A 57 14.97 7.96 17.27
C ASN A 57 14.37 6.98 16.25
N SER A 58 13.10 7.15 15.86
CA SER A 58 12.48 6.39 14.77
C SER A 58 12.77 7.05 13.42
N GLU A 59 13.14 6.25 12.43
CA GLU A 59 13.41 6.72 11.07
C GLU A 59 12.11 7.10 10.34
N TRP A 60 12.18 8.10 9.47
CA TRP A 60 11.09 8.40 8.54
C TRP A 60 11.03 7.37 7.41
N SER A 61 9.83 7.11 6.91
CA SER A 61 9.60 6.38 5.67
C SER A 61 10.23 7.11 4.48
N GLN A 62 10.32 6.43 3.34
CA GLN A 62 10.49 7.14 2.08
C GLN A 62 9.29 8.06 1.83
N ASP A 63 9.54 9.17 1.13
CA ASP A 63 8.49 10.11 0.74
C ASP A 63 7.45 9.45 -0.16
N TYR A 64 6.21 9.90 -0.03
CA TYR A 64 5.09 9.37 -0.79
C TYR A 64 5.24 9.68 -2.27
N ILE A 65 4.67 8.83 -3.10
CA ILE A 65 4.65 8.99 -4.56
C ILE A 65 3.23 8.88 -5.10
N ASP A 66 3.01 9.24 -6.35
CA ASP A 66 1.74 8.98 -7.01
C ASP A 66 1.36 7.48 -6.95
N ILE A 67 0.07 7.19 -6.75
CA ILE A 67 -0.46 5.82 -6.61
C ILE A 67 -0.14 4.91 -7.81
N GLU A 68 -0.07 5.45 -9.03
CA GLU A 68 0.32 4.71 -10.24
C GLU A 68 1.84 4.48 -10.34
N GLY A 69 2.60 5.10 -9.44
CA GLY A 69 4.05 5.15 -9.41
C GLY A 69 4.63 6.16 -10.42
N LYS A 70 5.95 6.39 -10.29
CA LYS A 70 6.81 7.18 -11.20
C LYS A 70 6.76 8.70 -11.04
N LYS A 71 5.70 9.28 -10.47
CA LYS A 71 5.58 10.74 -10.28
C LYS A 71 5.78 11.12 -8.82
N GLU A 72 6.57 12.18 -8.60
CA GLU A 72 6.75 12.81 -7.29
C GLU A 72 5.61 13.83 -7.04
N PRO A 73 4.95 13.76 -5.87
CA PRO A 73 3.99 14.75 -5.40
C PRO A 73 4.54 16.16 -5.33
N THR A 74 3.67 17.16 -5.47
CA THR A 74 4.04 18.56 -5.31
C THR A 74 4.43 18.88 -3.87
N TYR A 75 3.77 18.26 -2.90
CA TYR A 75 4.02 18.47 -1.48
C TYR A 75 4.49 17.18 -0.83
N LYS A 76 5.61 17.26 -0.11
CA LYS A 76 6.21 16.09 0.52
C LYS A 76 5.28 15.55 1.61
N THR A 77 5.14 14.23 1.62
CA THR A 77 4.45 13.50 2.69
C THR A 77 5.30 12.31 3.08
N ARG A 78 5.46 12.09 4.39
CA ARG A 78 6.21 10.95 4.95
C ARG A 78 5.61 10.55 6.28
N MET A 79 5.81 9.30 6.67
CA MET A 79 5.34 8.78 7.95
C MET A 79 6.47 8.12 8.75
N LYS A 80 6.21 7.85 10.01
CA LYS A 80 7.00 6.95 10.84
C LYS A 80 6.08 6.24 11.81
N MET A 81 6.53 5.09 12.30
CA MET A 81 5.71 4.22 13.14
C MET A 81 6.49 3.69 14.33
N LEU A 82 5.74 3.48 15.41
CA LEU A 82 6.19 2.84 16.64
C LEU A 82 5.10 1.89 17.11
N TRP A 83 5.39 1.03 18.06
CA TRP A 83 4.37 0.22 18.71
C TRP A 83 4.72 -0.07 20.16
N ASP A 84 3.74 -0.40 20.99
CA ASP A 84 3.96 -1.01 22.31
C ASP A 84 2.97 -2.16 22.53
N ASN A 85 2.81 -2.62 23.77
CA ASN A 85 1.91 -3.73 24.05
C ASN A 85 0.42 -3.39 23.86
N ASP A 86 0.06 -2.11 23.87
CA ASP A 86 -1.32 -1.63 23.88
C ASP A 86 -1.73 -0.98 22.55
N TYR A 87 -0.81 -0.26 21.89
CA TYR A 87 -1.08 0.53 20.70
C TYR A 87 -0.07 0.33 19.58
N LEU A 88 -0.58 0.48 18.36
CA LEU A 88 0.18 0.79 17.16
C LEU A 88 0.15 2.31 16.93
N TYR A 89 1.31 2.94 16.81
CA TYR A 89 1.45 4.38 16.69
C TYR A 89 1.89 4.81 15.30
N PHE A 90 1.33 5.92 14.84
CA PHE A 90 1.64 6.54 13.56
C PHE A 90 1.89 8.02 13.74
N MET A 91 2.85 8.54 12.99
CA MET A 91 3.04 9.98 12.82
C MET A 91 3.28 10.26 11.35
N ALA A 92 2.52 11.18 10.77
CA ALA A 92 2.73 11.61 9.40
C ALA A 92 2.86 13.12 9.31
N GLN A 93 3.85 13.56 8.56
CA GLN A 93 4.14 14.97 8.27
C GLN A 93 3.80 15.24 6.81
N MET A 94 2.99 16.26 6.58
CA MET A 94 2.44 16.61 5.28
C MET A 94 2.66 18.10 5.02
N GLU A 95 3.58 18.42 4.10
CA GLU A 95 3.72 19.78 3.60
C GLU A 95 2.40 20.22 2.95
N GLU A 96 1.93 21.41 3.26
CA GLU A 96 0.68 21.93 2.71
C GLU A 96 0.65 23.45 2.90
N PRO A 97 0.77 24.25 1.82
CA PRO A 97 0.71 25.71 1.92
C PRO A 97 -0.69 26.26 2.21
N HIS A 98 -1.74 25.43 2.06
CA HIS A 98 -3.11 25.81 2.33
C HIS A 98 -3.82 24.70 3.11
N VAL A 99 -3.70 24.74 4.43
CA VAL A 99 -4.30 23.74 5.31
C VAL A 99 -5.76 24.08 5.52
N TRP A 100 -6.64 23.31 4.88
CA TRP A 100 -8.08 23.46 5.01
C TRP A 100 -8.78 22.13 5.29
N ALA A 101 -9.77 22.20 6.16
CA ALA A 101 -10.66 21.12 6.49
C ALA A 101 -12.00 21.73 6.93
N THR A 102 -13.10 21.21 6.41
CA THR A 102 -14.45 21.72 6.68
C THR A 102 -15.39 20.66 7.22
N LEU A 103 -15.05 19.39 7.01
CA LEU A 103 -15.76 18.24 7.52
C LEU A 103 -15.39 18.02 8.99
N LYS A 104 -16.40 18.00 9.87
CA LYS A 104 -16.23 17.91 11.33
C LYS A 104 -16.98 16.74 11.96
N GLN A 105 -17.87 16.12 11.20
CA GLN A 105 -18.71 15.02 11.66
C GLN A 105 -17.90 13.73 11.46
N ARG A 106 -17.66 13.00 12.55
CA ARG A 106 -17.10 11.64 12.48
C ARG A 106 -17.96 10.78 11.54
N ASP A 107 -17.31 9.89 10.78
CA ASP A 107 -17.94 8.97 9.82
C ASP A 107 -18.67 9.68 8.68
N THR A 108 -18.18 10.86 8.32
CA THR A 108 -18.49 11.46 7.03
C THR A 108 -17.44 11.05 6.02
N VAL A 109 -17.81 11.02 4.73
CA VAL A 109 -16.90 10.73 3.62
C VAL A 109 -15.79 11.79 3.59
N ILE A 110 -14.66 11.50 4.25
CA ILE A 110 -13.71 12.52 4.69
C ILE A 110 -12.78 12.97 3.56
N PHE A 111 -12.52 12.10 2.57
CA PHE A 111 -11.75 12.39 1.36
C PHE A 111 -12.30 13.52 0.47
N TYR A 112 -13.42 14.15 0.81
CA TYR A 112 -13.81 15.44 0.21
C TYR A 112 -13.05 16.65 0.77
N ASN A 113 -12.19 16.45 1.76
CA ASN A 113 -11.10 17.35 2.15
C ASN A 113 -9.75 16.73 1.77
N ASN A 114 -8.65 17.45 2.00
CA ASN A 114 -7.36 16.79 2.11
C ASN A 114 -7.36 15.94 3.39
N ASP A 115 -6.86 14.72 3.31
CA ASP A 115 -6.83 13.79 4.43
C ASP A 115 -5.58 12.90 4.41
N PHE A 116 -5.42 12.16 5.50
CA PHE A 116 -4.42 11.13 5.69
C PHE A 116 -5.12 9.80 5.96
N GLU A 117 -4.71 8.77 5.24
CA GLU A 117 -5.33 7.45 5.30
C GLU A 117 -4.32 6.37 5.72
N ILE A 118 -4.79 5.40 6.52
CA ILE A 118 -4.05 4.21 6.97
C ILE A 118 -4.85 2.98 6.55
N PHE A 119 -4.14 2.03 5.95
CA PHE A 119 -4.68 0.75 5.50
C PHE A 119 -3.93 -0.39 6.19
N ILE A 120 -4.66 -1.35 6.76
CA ILE A 120 -4.08 -2.45 7.55
C ILE A 120 -4.71 -3.79 7.15
N ASP A 121 -3.91 -4.67 6.56
CA ASP A 121 -4.20 -6.08 6.30
C ASP A 121 -3.28 -6.92 7.22
N PRO A 122 -3.79 -7.40 8.38
CA PRO A 122 -2.96 -8.02 9.41
C PRO A 122 -2.24 -9.29 8.97
N ASP A 123 -2.87 -10.18 8.22
CA ASP A 123 -2.28 -11.47 7.83
C ASP A 123 -1.85 -11.51 6.35
N GLY A 124 -2.11 -10.42 5.62
CA GLY A 124 -1.80 -10.30 4.23
C GLY A 124 -2.67 -11.18 3.34
N ASP A 125 -3.82 -11.66 3.82
CA ASP A 125 -4.68 -12.54 3.03
C ASP A 125 -5.58 -11.77 2.03
N THR A 126 -5.49 -10.43 2.04
CA THR A 126 -6.29 -9.43 1.30
C THR A 126 -7.74 -9.28 1.75
N HIS A 127 -8.14 -9.96 2.80
CA HIS A 127 -9.48 -9.95 3.38
C HIS A 127 -9.45 -9.32 4.77
N ASN A 128 -10.63 -8.94 5.27
CA ASN A 128 -10.84 -8.44 6.62
C ASN A 128 -9.83 -7.34 7.03
N TYR A 129 -9.62 -6.38 6.15
CA TYR A 129 -8.67 -5.30 6.34
C TYR A 129 -9.37 -4.03 6.82
N TYR A 130 -8.60 -3.16 7.43
CA TYR A 130 -9.05 -1.91 8.02
C TYR A 130 -8.62 -0.73 7.17
N GLU A 131 -9.43 0.32 7.21
CA GLU A 131 -9.16 1.63 6.65
C GLU A 131 -9.50 2.68 7.71
N TYR A 132 -8.63 3.67 7.85
CA TYR A 132 -8.78 4.79 8.76
C TYR A 132 -8.37 6.04 8.00
N GLU A 133 -9.21 7.07 8.06
CA GLU A 133 -8.99 8.34 7.39
C GLU A 133 -9.17 9.48 8.39
N MET A 134 -8.36 10.54 8.25
CA MET A 134 -8.54 11.75 9.04
C MET A 134 -8.10 13.02 8.31
N ASN A 135 -8.83 14.12 8.54
CA ASN A 135 -8.47 15.44 8.00
C ASN A 135 -7.73 16.33 9.02
N ALA A 136 -7.33 17.52 8.58
CA ALA A 136 -6.66 18.52 9.43
C ALA A 136 -7.52 19.08 10.58
N HIS A 137 -8.83 18.80 10.63
CA HIS A 137 -9.70 19.08 11.79
C HIS A 137 -9.65 17.99 12.86
N ASN A 138 -8.84 16.94 12.68
CA ASN A 138 -8.87 15.73 13.50
C ASN A 138 -10.24 15.02 13.45
N THR A 139 -10.95 15.13 12.32
CA THR A 139 -12.19 14.40 12.08
C THR A 139 -11.87 13.07 11.46
N LEU A 140 -12.47 12.00 12.00
CA LEU A 140 -12.09 10.63 11.73
C LEU A 140 -13.19 9.91 10.96
N TRP A 141 -12.80 8.98 10.11
CA TRP A 141 -13.67 7.97 9.51
C TRP A 141 -12.90 6.65 9.49
N ASP A 142 -13.52 5.58 9.94
CA ASP A 142 -12.88 4.27 9.93
C ASP A 142 -13.84 3.16 9.51
N LEU A 143 -13.27 2.18 8.84
CA LEU A 143 -13.98 1.23 8.01
C LEU A 143 -13.38 -0.16 8.17
N PHE A 144 -14.25 -1.16 8.19
CA PHE A 144 -13.85 -2.56 8.06
C PHE A 144 -14.30 -3.13 6.72
N LEU A 145 -13.34 -3.65 5.96
CA LEU A 145 -13.57 -4.21 4.64
C LEU A 145 -13.35 -5.72 4.66
N THR A 146 -14.43 -6.46 4.40
CA THR A 146 -14.39 -7.93 4.36
C THR A 146 -13.47 -8.49 3.28
N LYS A 147 -13.32 -7.78 2.15
CA LYS A 147 -12.46 -8.12 1.00
C LYS A 147 -12.45 -6.97 -0.02
N PRO A 148 -11.60 -7.00 -1.07
CA PRO A 148 -11.52 -5.93 -2.06
C PRO A 148 -12.82 -5.73 -2.83
N TYR A 149 -13.10 -4.50 -3.28
CA TYR A 149 -14.31 -4.17 -4.06
C TYR A 149 -14.46 -5.01 -5.33
N ARG A 150 -13.34 -5.31 -6.01
CA ARG A 150 -13.30 -6.20 -7.20
C ARG A 150 -13.85 -7.61 -6.91
N ASN A 151 -13.92 -7.98 -5.63
CA ASN A 151 -14.41 -9.26 -5.13
C ASN A 151 -15.76 -9.16 -4.43
N ASN A 152 -16.51 -8.08 -4.71
CA ASN A 152 -17.81 -7.79 -4.13
C ASN A 152 -17.74 -7.66 -2.60
N GLY A 153 -16.64 -7.06 -2.11
CA GLY A 153 -16.45 -6.75 -0.71
C GLY A 153 -17.56 -5.90 -0.12
N LYS A 154 -17.89 -6.19 1.13
CA LYS A 154 -18.74 -5.34 1.97
C LYS A 154 -17.87 -4.48 2.85
N VAL A 155 -18.23 -3.20 2.88
CA VAL A 155 -17.74 -2.20 3.83
C VAL A 155 -18.70 -2.18 5.00
N ILE A 156 -18.18 -2.37 6.20
CA ILE A 156 -18.93 -2.22 7.46
C ILE A 156 -18.60 -0.84 8.00
N ASP A 157 -19.36 0.14 7.52
CA ASP A 157 -19.21 1.57 7.83
C ASP A 157 -19.65 1.93 9.26
N SER A 158 -20.40 1.05 9.92
CA SER A 158 -20.81 1.23 11.33
C SER A 158 -19.82 0.66 12.34
N TRP A 159 -18.69 0.12 11.87
CA TRP A 159 -17.64 -0.41 12.73
C TRP A 159 -16.68 0.73 13.07
N ASP A 160 -16.17 0.72 14.30
CA ASP A 160 -15.34 1.81 14.83
C ASP A 160 -14.05 1.25 15.45
N ILE A 161 -12.93 1.97 15.31
CA ILE A 161 -11.69 1.74 16.06
C ILE A 161 -11.87 2.23 17.51
N GLN A 162 -12.50 1.41 18.33
CA GLN A 162 -12.78 1.74 19.73
C GLN A 162 -11.50 2.05 20.52
N GLY A 163 -11.43 3.26 21.07
CA GLY A 163 -10.29 3.71 21.88
C GLY A 163 -9.11 4.27 21.08
N VAL A 164 -9.28 4.54 19.79
CA VAL A 164 -8.33 5.33 18.99
C VAL A 164 -8.08 6.68 19.66
N LYS A 165 -6.81 7.10 19.66
CA LYS A 165 -6.39 8.45 20.06
C LYS A 165 -5.77 9.12 18.84
N SER A 166 -6.07 10.39 18.63
CA SER A 166 -5.50 11.15 17.53
C SER A 166 -5.36 12.62 17.89
N ALA A 167 -4.36 13.26 17.31
CA ALA A 167 -4.12 14.69 17.40
C ALA A 167 -3.56 15.24 16.09
N VAL A 168 -3.77 16.54 15.87
CA VAL A 168 -3.26 17.28 14.72
C VAL A 168 -2.51 18.50 15.22
N SER A 169 -1.30 18.72 14.72
CA SER A 169 -0.56 19.97 14.84
C SER A 169 -0.47 20.63 13.46
N ILE A 170 -0.60 21.95 13.41
CA ILE A 170 -0.50 22.72 12.17
C ILE A 170 0.55 23.81 12.37
N GLN A 171 1.53 23.86 11.47
CA GLN A 171 2.52 24.92 11.37
C GLN A 171 1.96 25.97 10.40
N GLY A 172 1.01 26.75 10.90
CA GLY A 172 0.15 27.58 10.07
C GLY A 172 -1.20 27.85 10.74
N THR A 173 -2.23 28.19 9.97
CA THR A 173 -3.58 28.46 10.46
C THR A 173 -4.66 27.74 9.64
N LEU A 174 -5.44 26.89 10.33
CA LEU A 174 -6.46 26.06 9.70
C LEU A 174 -7.61 26.89 9.10
N ASN A 175 -7.84 26.72 7.79
CA ASN A 175 -8.86 27.42 7.00
C ASN A 175 -8.69 28.95 6.92
N ASP A 176 -7.52 29.50 7.22
CA ASP A 176 -7.22 30.88 6.87
C ASP A 176 -6.63 30.91 5.47
N SER A 177 -7.23 31.71 4.60
CA SER A 177 -6.77 31.83 3.22
C SER A 177 -5.96 33.10 2.98
N SER A 178 -5.64 33.83 4.05
CA SER A 178 -4.90 35.10 4.01
C SER A 178 -3.40 34.93 4.24
N ASP A 179 -2.96 33.78 4.72
CA ASP A 179 -1.57 33.38 4.90
C ASP A 179 -1.22 32.12 4.08
N LEU A 180 0.02 31.65 4.28
CA LEU A 180 0.52 30.39 3.77
C LEU A 180 1.02 29.57 4.95
N ASP A 181 0.67 28.30 4.94
CA ASP A 181 1.09 27.33 5.94
C ASP A 181 2.38 26.62 5.51
N GLU A 182 3.01 25.90 6.43
CA GLU A 182 4.17 25.07 6.12
C GLU A 182 3.74 23.60 6.01
N GLU A 183 3.06 23.09 7.03
CA GLU A 183 2.68 21.70 7.12
C GLU A 183 1.57 21.46 8.15
N TRP A 184 1.01 20.26 8.10
CA TRP A 184 0.24 19.68 9.19
C TRP A 184 0.77 18.28 9.51
N VAL A 185 0.74 17.94 10.79
CA VAL A 185 1.20 16.68 11.35
C VAL A 185 0.03 15.99 12.01
N VAL A 186 -0.14 14.71 11.72
CA VAL A 186 -1.07 13.84 12.43
C VAL A 186 -0.29 12.87 13.31
N GLU A 187 -0.82 12.62 14.50
CA GLU A 187 -0.31 11.61 15.42
C GLU A 187 -1.47 10.75 15.90
N ILE A 188 -1.32 9.42 15.80
CA ILE A 188 -2.41 8.47 15.98
C ILE A 188 -1.91 7.28 16.81
N ALA A 189 -2.73 6.81 17.74
CA ALA A 189 -2.54 5.55 18.48
C ALA A 189 -3.78 4.65 18.29
N ILE A 190 -3.58 3.52 17.59
CA ILE A 190 -4.62 2.52 17.34
C ILE A 190 -4.46 1.35 18.32
N PRO A 191 -5.47 1.02 19.14
CA PRO A 191 -5.38 -0.10 20.07
C PRO A 191 -5.23 -1.45 19.35
N TRP A 192 -4.23 -2.24 19.77
CA TRP A 192 -4.05 -3.60 19.25
C TRP A 192 -5.27 -4.49 19.49
N ALA A 193 -5.95 -4.30 20.61
CA ALA A 193 -7.15 -5.06 20.97
C ALA A 193 -8.24 -5.00 19.90
N VAL A 194 -8.26 -3.96 19.07
CA VAL A 194 -9.24 -3.80 17.99
C VAL A 194 -8.72 -4.37 16.66
N ILE A 195 -7.51 -3.99 16.25
CA ILE A 195 -6.98 -4.37 14.93
C ILE A 195 -6.40 -5.79 14.88
N THR A 196 -6.27 -6.46 16.03
CA THR A 196 -5.92 -7.89 16.06
C THR A 196 -7.15 -8.78 15.92
N GLU A 197 -8.38 -8.29 16.08
CA GLU A 197 -9.61 -9.12 16.01
C GLU A 197 -9.82 -9.80 14.65
N ALA A 198 -9.40 -9.15 13.57
CA ALA A 198 -9.46 -9.72 12.23
C ALA A 198 -8.20 -10.51 11.84
N SER A 199 -7.16 -10.48 12.67
CA SER A 199 -5.94 -11.25 12.43
C SER A 199 -6.15 -12.73 12.77
N ASN A 200 -5.45 -13.62 12.07
CA ASN A 200 -5.53 -15.06 12.39
C ASN A 200 -5.03 -15.44 13.79
N SER A 201 -4.17 -14.61 14.41
CA SER A 201 -3.52 -14.93 15.68
C SER A 201 -4.20 -14.29 16.89
N ASN A 202 -4.98 -13.21 16.69
CA ASN A 202 -5.47 -12.31 17.73
C ASN A 202 -4.33 -11.81 18.66
N LYS A 203 -3.14 -11.59 18.11
CA LYS A 203 -1.94 -11.19 18.87
C LYS A 203 -1.20 -10.07 18.16
N VAL A 204 -0.53 -9.25 18.96
CA VAL A 204 0.45 -8.28 18.48
C VAL A 204 1.55 -9.02 17.72
N PRO A 205 1.88 -8.62 16.48
CA PRO A 205 2.86 -9.28 15.61
C PRO A 205 4.32 -8.96 16.01
N GLU A 206 4.68 -9.15 17.29
CA GLU A 206 6.05 -8.92 17.77
C GLU A 206 7.05 -9.80 17.00
N ASN A 207 8.05 -9.16 16.39
CA ASN A 207 9.04 -9.74 15.49
C ASN A 207 8.44 -10.45 14.27
N ASP A 208 7.27 -9.99 13.82
CA ASP A 208 6.58 -10.40 12.61
C ASP A 208 6.20 -9.16 11.78
N PHE A 209 5.56 -9.35 10.62
CA PHE A 209 5.14 -8.25 9.76
C PHE A 209 3.67 -8.32 9.37
N TRP A 210 3.04 -7.16 9.21
CA TRP A 210 1.72 -7.00 8.61
C TRP A 210 1.83 -6.23 7.29
N ARG A 211 0.75 -6.25 6.50
CA ARG A 211 0.64 -5.54 5.23
C ARG A 211 -0.06 -4.22 5.46
N LEU A 212 0.66 -3.10 5.34
CA LEU A 212 0.09 -1.77 5.57
C LEU A 212 0.38 -0.85 4.40
N ASN A 213 -0.51 0.11 4.17
CA ASN A 213 -0.22 1.23 3.30
C ASN A 213 -0.83 2.52 3.84
N PHE A 214 -0.43 3.61 3.21
CA PHE A 214 -0.81 4.95 3.62
C PHE A 214 -1.08 5.79 2.39
N SER A 215 -2.10 6.64 2.48
CA SER A 215 -2.46 7.61 1.45
C SER A 215 -2.51 9.01 2.04
N ARG A 216 -2.35 9.99 1.16
CA ARG A 216 -2.86 11.34 1.32
C ARG A 216 -3.73 11.61 0.11
N VAL A 217 -5.02 11.84 0.33
CA VAL A 217 -5.86 12.44 -0.71
C VAL A 217 -5.60 13.94 -0.69
N ASN A 218 -5.28 14.48 -1.86
CA ASN A 218 -5.01 15.89 -2.02
C ASN A 218 -5.84 16.46 -3.15
N TRP A 219 -6.49 17.59 -2.91
CA TRP A 219 -7.28 18.29 -3.91
C TRP A 219 -6.64 19.63 -4.28
N ASP A 220 -6.71 19.96 -5.56
CA ASP A 220 -6.67 21.36 -5.94
C ASP A 220 -7.91 22.09 -5.38
N PHE A 221 -7.76 23.36 -5.04
CA PHE A 221 -8.83 24.16 -4.44
C PHE A 221 -9.19 25.40 -5.27
N ASP A 222 -10.41 25.89 -5.06
CA ASP A 222 -10.87 27.24 -5.42
C ASP A 222 -11.14 28.03 -4.13
N LEU A 223 -10.85 29.34 -4.16
CA LEU A 223 -11.24 30.29 -3.11
C LEU A 223 -12.44 31.12 -3.57
N THR A 224 -13.49 31.18 -2.75
CA THR A 224 -14.60 32.14 -2.90
C THR A 224 -14.84 32.81 -1.56
N ASP A 225 -14.73 34.14 -1.50
CA ASP A 225 -14.89 34.93 -0.27
C ASP A 225 -14.06 34.40 0.93
N GLY A 226 -12.81 34.00 0.64
CA GLY A 226 -11.88 33.46 1.65
C GLY A 226 -12.17 32.03 2.11
N ARG A 227 -13.06 31.31 1.43
CA ARG A 227 -13.40 29.91 1.75
C ARG A 227 -12.88 28.95 0.69
N TYR A 228 -12.20 27.91 1.16
CA TYR A 228 -11.74 26.79 0.35
C TYR A 228 -12.90 25.90 -0.11
N SER A 229 -12.77 25.41 -1.34
CA SER A 229 -13.60 24.34 -1.90
C SER A 229 -12.81 23.55 -2.92
N ARG A 230 -13.20 22.29 -3.18
CA ARG A 230 -12.55 21.49 -4.24
C ARG A 230 -12.68 22.18 -5.59
N LYS A 231 -11.57 22.25 -6.31
CA LYS A 231 -11.48 22.96 -7.59
C LYS A 231 -12.39 22.35 -8.65
N LYS A 232 -13.00 23.22 -9.46
CA LYS A 232 -13.81 22.81 -10.61
C LYS A 232 -13.18 23.23 -11.94
N ASP A 233 -13.48 22.46 -12.98
CA ASP A 233 -13.19 22.84 -14.36
C ASP A 233 -14.19 23.90 -14.89
N GLU A 234 -13.95 24.38 -16.12
CA GLU A 234 -14.79 25.38 -16.79
C GLU A 234 -16.26 24.93 -16.96
N ASN A 235 -16.55 23.63 -16.90
CA ASN A 235 -17.88 23.06 -17.01
C ASN A 235 -18.53 22.82 -15.63
N GLY A 236 -17.86 23.18 -14.54
CA GLY A 236 -18.33 23.01 -13.16
C GLY A 236 -18.15 21.60 -12.60
N LYS A 237 -17.38 20.73 -13.27
CA LYS A 237 -17.03 19.40 -12.75
C LYS A 237 -15.83 19.49 -11.82
N PHE A 238 -15.85 18.80 -10.69
CA PHE A 238 -14.67 18.70 -9.83
C PHE A 238 -13.49 18.08 -10.59
N LEU A 239 -12.32 18.71 -10.47
CA LEU A 239 -11.06 18.10 -10.89
C LEU A 239 -10.80 16.82 -10.06
N PRO A 240 -10.09 15.82 -10.60
CA PRO A 240 -9.79 14.62 -9.83
C PRO A 240 -8.86 14.92 -8.65
N GLU A 241 -8.97 14.12 -7.61
CA GLU A 241 -8.02 14.08 -6.51
C GLU A 241 -6.67 13.51 -6.94
N TYR A 242 -5.62 13.88 -6.20
CA TYR A 242 -4.36 13.18 -6.20
C TYR A 242 -4.33 12.18 -5.06
N ASN A 243 -3.88 10.96 -5.35
CA ASN A 243 -3.64 9.93 -4.34
C ASN A 243 -2.12 9.74 -4.21
N TRP A 244 -1.55 10.29 -3.15
CA TRP A 244 -0.13 10.16 -2.86
C TRP A 244 0.07 9.09 -1.80
N VAL A 245 0.85 8.07 -2.09
CA VAL A 245 0.91 6.84 -1.28
C VAL A 245 2.33 6.50 -0.89
N TRP A 246 2.49 5.81 0.25
CA TRP A 246 3.78 5.28 0.64
C TRP A 246 4.25 4.18 -0.32
N SER A 247 3.50 3.07 -0.45
CA SER A 247 3.82 2.00 -1.41
C SER A 247 2.90 2.11 -2.64
N PRO A 248 3.44 2.25 -3.87
CA PRO A 248 2.62 2.44 -5.06
C PRO A 248 1.81 1.18 -5.40
N GLN A 249 0.59 1.39 -5.91
CA GLN A 249 -0.30 0.32 -6.34
C GLN A 249 -0.14 0.01 -7.84
N GLY A 250 0.29 1.01 -8.62
CA GLY A 250 0.41 0.90 -10.09
C GLY A 250 -0.90 1.15 -10.85
N VAL A 251 -1.99 1.39 -10.12
CA VAL A 251 -3.33 1.75 -10.59
C VAL A 251 -3.98 2.70 -9.57
N ILE A 252 -4.91 3.55 -9.99
CA ILE A 252 -5.69 4.41 -9.08
C ILE A 252 -6.74 3.57 -8.34
N ASN A 253 -6.28 2.76 -7.38
CA ASN A 253 -7.10 1.91 -6.52
C ASN A 253 -6.28 1.49 -5.29
N MET A 254 -6.59 2.03 -4.12
CA MET A 254 -5.90 1.68 -2.87
C MET A 254 -6.34 0.31 -2.32
N HIS A 255 -7.51 -0.18 -2.70
CA HIS A 255 -8.07 -1.45 -2.22
C HIS A 255 -7.52 -2.66 -3.01
N GLU A 256 -6.20 -2.72 -3.14
CA GLU A 256 -5.43 -3.87 -3.65
C GLU A 256 -4.36 -4.30 -2.63
N PRO A 257 -4.74 -4.92 -1.48
CA PRO A 257 -3.83 -5.18 -0.37
C PRO A 257 -2.59 -6.04 -0.73
N GLU A 258 -2.67 -6.81 -1.82
CA GLU A 258 -1.52 -7.53 -2.37
C GLU A 258 -0.35 -6.61 -2.80
N HIS A 259 -0.57 -5.30 -2.96
CA HIS A 259 0.42 -4.29 -3.35
C HIS A 259 0.86 -3.39 -2.18
N TRP A 260 0.24 -3.49 -1.00
CA TRP A 260 0.60 -2.70 0.17
C TRP A 260 2.04 -2.95 0.64
N GLY A 261 2.59 -2.09 1.47
CA GLY A 261 3.94 -2.28 1.98
C GLY A 261 4.01 -3.33 3.09
N TYR A 262 5.20 -3.58 3.58
CA TYR A 262 5.49 -4.48 4.70
C TYR A 262 5.90 -3.66 5.92
N VAL A 263 5.20 -3.80 7.04
CA VAL A 263 5.64 -3.20 8.31
C VAL A 263 6.06 -4.32 9.24
N TYR A 264 7.34 -4.36 9.58
CA TYR A 264 7.92 -5.31 10.53
C TYR A 264 7.96 -4.69 11.92
N PHE A 265 7.39 -5.36 12.91
CA PHE A 265 7.27 -4.87 14.28
C PHE A 265 8.40 -5.45 15.14
N SER A 266 9.53 -4.76 15.17
CA SER A 266 10.70 -5.23 15.93
C SER A 266 10.49 -5.05 17.43
N SER A 267 10.89 -6.05 18.21
CA SER A 267 10.98 -5.94 19.69
C SER A 267 12.12 -5.04 20.17
N GLU A 268 13.01 -4.60 19.26
CA GLU A 268 14.08 -3.66 19.58
C GLU A 268 13.51 -2.25 19.83
N ASN A 269 14.28 -1.44 20.56
CA ASN A 269 13.92 -0.06 20.89
C ASN A 269 14.19 0.89 19.72
N PRO A 270 13.56 2.08 19.66
CA PRO A 270 13.85 3.10 18.66
C PRO A 270 15.34 3.47 18.64
N GLY A 271 15.90 3.65 17.44
CA GLY A 271 17.35 3.81 17.22
C GLY A 271 18.17 2.52 17.29
N GLY A 272 17.50 1.38 17.54
CA GLY A 272 18.08 0.05 17.46
C GLY A 272 18.42 -0.38 16.03
N LYS A 273 18.91 -1.61 15.89
CA LYS A 273 19.20 -2.21 14.58
C LYS A 273 18.31 -3.43 14.39
N ALA A 274 17.38 -3.33 13.46
CA ALA A 274 16.60 -4.45 12.99
C ALA A 274 16.52 -4.39 11.47
N ASP A 275 16.83 -5.51 10.84
CA ASP A 275 16.73 -5.66 9.39
C ASP A 275 15.53 -6.56 9.09
N PHE A 276 14.69 -6.12 8.16
CA PHE A 276 13.60 -6.92 7.64
C PHE A 276 13.87 -7.27 6.18
N THR A 277 13.68 -8.54 5.84
CA THR A 277 13.71 -9.02 4.46
C THR A 277 12.36 -9.63 4.14
N ILE A 278 11.74 -9.16 3.05
CA ILE A 278 10.49 -9.72 2.55
C ILE A 278 10.66 -11.23 2.31
N PRO A 279 9.72 -12.08 2.79
CA PRO A 279 9.80 -13.51 2.57
C PRO A 279 9.84 -13.86 1.08
N LYS A 280 10.64 -14.89 0.72
CA LYS A 280 10.75 -15.32 -0.68
C LYS A 280 9.41 -15.80 -1.27
N ASP A 281 8.52 -16.31 -0.42
CA ASP A 281 7.18 -16.75 -0.81
C ASP A 281 6.29 -15.58 -1.26
N ASP A 282 6.51 -14.36 -0.78
CA ASP A 282 5.74 -13.19 -1.23
C ASP A 282 6.05 -12.80 -2.68
N HIS A 283 7.26 -13.07 -3.17
CA HIS A 283 7.55 -12.94 -4.60
C HIS A 283 6.73 -13.92 -5.45
N ILE A 284 6.38 -15.08 -4.89
CA ILE A 284 5.46 -16.04 -5.52
C ILE A 284 4.03 -15.52 -5.45
N LYS A 285 3.62 -15.03 -4.27
CA LYS A 285 2.29 -14.46 -4.02
C LYS A 285 1.96 -13.35 -5.01
N TRP A 286 2.87 -12.41 -5.23
CA TRP A 286 2.65 -11.32 -6.20
C TRP A 286 2.40 -11.85 -7.62
N TYR A 287 3.18 -12.82 -8.07
CA TYR A 287 2.96 -13.47 -9.37
C TYR A 287 1.64 -14.26 -9.41
N MET A 288 1.26 -14.91 -8.32
CA MET A 288 -0.03 -15.58 -8.22
C MET A 288 -1.18 -14.58 -8.33
N TYR A 289 -1.06 -13.38 -7.74
CA TYR A 289 -2.04 -12.31 -7.92
C TYR A 289 -2.10 -11.79 -9.36
N GLU A 290 -0.96 -11.68 -10.08
CA GLU A 290 -0.96 -11.37 -11.52
C GLU A 290 -1.80 -12.38 -12.33
N LEU A 291 -1.61 -13.68 -12.05
CA LEU A 291 -2.38 -14.76 -12.69
C LEU A 291 -3.87 -14.68 -12.32
N TYR A 292 -4.16 -14.46 -11.03
CA TYR A 292 -5.50 -14.31 -10.48
C TYR A 292 -6.27 -13.18 -11.17
N ARG A 293 -5.68 -11.98 -11.31
CA ARG A 293 -6.30 -10.85 -12.05
C ARG A 293 -6.61 -11.23 -13.49
N GLY A 294 -5.71 -11.98 -14.13
CA GLY A 294 -5.91 -12.48 -15.48
C GLY A 294 -7.15 -13.37 -15.60
N LEU A 295 -7.37 -14.26 -14.62
CA LEU A 295 -8.57 -15.11 -14.57
C LEU A 295 -9.82 -14.29 -14.25
N LEU A 296 -9.78 -13.45 -13.21
CA LEU A 296 -10.91 -12.64 -12.75
C LEU A 296 -11.47 -11.75 -13.87
N HIS A 297 -10.61 -11.15 -14.67
CA HIS A 297 -11.03 -10.27 -15.78
C HIS A 297 -11.29 -11.01 -17.11
N GLY A 298 -11.28 -12.35 -17.11
CA GLY A 298 -11.54 -13.15 -18.31
C GLY A 298 -10.52 -12.91 -19.44
N LYS A 299 -9.27 -12.58 -19.10
CA LYS A 299 -8.22 -12.28 -20.10
C LYS A 299 -8.02 -13.50 -21.00
N LYS A 300 -8.02 -13.29 -22.33
CA LYS A 300 -7.83 -14.37 -23.30
C LYS A 300 -6.55 -15.16 -23.01
N GLY A 301 -6.70 -16.45 -22.74
CA GLY A 301 -5.59 -17.35 -22.44
C GLY A 301 -5.14 -17.39 -20.97
N ALA A 302 -5.83 -16.73 -20.05
CA ALA A 302 -5.46 -16.68 -18.63
C ALA A 302 -5.27 -18.07 -18.00
N GLU A 303 -6.18 -19.01 -18.25
CA GLU A 303 -6.05 -20.39 -17.74
C GLU A 303 -4.78 -21.08 -18.22
N LYS A 304 -4.41 -20.86 -19.49
CA LYS A 304 -3.18 -21.39 -20.07
C LYS A 304 -1.95 -20.75 -19.42
N SER A 305 -2.02 -19.46 -19.09
CA SER A 305 -0.95 -18.72 -18.42
C SER A 305 -0.64 -19.27 -17.03
N VAL A 306 -1.66 -19.70 -16.27
CA VAL A 306 -1.45 -20.30 -14.93
C VAL A 306 -0.53 -21.51 -14.99
N SER A 307 -0.69 -22.34 -16.02
CA SER A 307 0.09 -23.58 -16.18
C SER A 307 1.47 -23.35 -16.81
N GLN A 308 1.83 -22.11 -17.20
CA GLN A 308 3.15 -21.85 -17.78
C GLN A 308 4.22 -21.76 -16.68
N PRO A 309 5.40 -22.38 -16.90
CA PRO A 309 6.50 -22.22 -15.98
C PRO A 309 6.98 -20.76 -15.89
N LYS A 310 7.26 -20.28 -14.69
CA LYS A 310 7.82 -18.94 -14.42
C LYS A 310 9.05 -19.06 -13.53
N GLN A 311 10.12 -18.33 -13.85
CA GLN A 311 11.27 -18.19 -12.95
C GLN A 311 10.99 -17.11 -11.92
N ILE A 312 11.14 -17.44 -10.64
CA ILE A 312 11.10 -16.48 -9.52
C ILE A 312 12.28 -16.78 -8.60
N LEU A 313 13.14 -15.77 -8.40
CA LEU A 313 14.36 -15.87 -7.58
C LEU A 313 15.20 -17.13 -7.89
N GLY A 314 15.38 -17.43 -9.18
CA GLY A 314 16.17 -18.59 -9.65
C GLY A 314 15.47 -19.96 -9.54
N SER A 315 14.24 -20.00 -9.02
CA SER A 315 13.44 -21.23 -8.94
C SER A 315 12.36 -21.28 -10.01
N THR A 316 12.14 -22.46 -10.59
CA THR A 316 11.07 -22.68 -11.57
C THR A 316 9.76 -23.01 -10.86
N LEU A 317 8.77 -22.14 -10.99
CA LEU A 317 7.42 -22.35 -10.48
C LEU A 317 6.50 -22.87 -11.56
N LYS A 318 5.57 -23.74 -11.17
CA LYS A 318 4.48 -24.23 -12.00
C LYS A 318 3.19 -24.17 -11.21
N PRO A 319 2.53 -23.01 -11.15
CA PRO A 319 1.21 -22.89 -10.56
C PRO A 319 0.20 -23.80 -11.27
N LYS A 320 -0.86 -24.16 -10.56
CA LYS A 320 -1.94 -24.99 -11.07
C LYS A 320 -3.25 -24.27 -10.85
N LEU A 321 -4.13 -24.36 -11.85
CA LEU A 321 -5.53 -23.97 -11.73
C LEU A 321 -6.34 -25.23 -11.41
N GLU A 322 -6.98 -25.25 -10.25
CA GLU A 322 -7.90 -26.29 -9.84
C GLU A 322 -9.32 -25.74 -9.88
N LYS A 323 -10.20 -26.39 -10.66
CA LYS A 323 -11.61 -26.02 -10.78
C LYS A 323 -12.47 -27.05 -10.07
N HIS A 324 -13.48 -26.61 -9.36
CA HIS A 324 -14.42 -27.45 -8.65
C HIS A 324 -15.83 -26.85 -8.67
N SER A 325 -16.82 -27.59 -8.15
CA SER A 325 -18.23 -27.17 -8.19
C SER A 325 -18.51 -25.85 -7.47
N PHE A 326 -17.66 -25.44 -6.54
CA PHE A 326 -17.80 -24.20 -5.76
C PHE A 326 -16.81 -23.10 -6.17
N GLY A 327 -16.22 -23.18 -7.38
CA GLY A 327 -15.26 -22.18 -7.83
C GLY A 327 -13.92 -22.73 -8.32
N TRP A 328 -12.86 -21.96 -8.08
CA TRP A 328 -11.50 -22.34 -8.48
C TRP A 328 -10.42 -21.79 -7.54
N ASN A 329 -9.27 -22.45 -7.54
CA ASN A 329 -8.07 -22.03 -6.81
C ASN A 329 -6.86 -22.00 -7.76
N ILE A 330 -5.99 -21.01 -7.58
CA ILE A 330 -4.61 -21.09 -8.08
C ILE A 330 -3.74 -21.57 -6.92
N TRP A 331 -2.93 -22.58 -7.12
CA TRP A 331 -1.99 -23.02 -6.09
C TRP A 331 -0.62 -23.42 -6.63
N VAL A 332 0.39 -23.33 -5.78
CA VAL A 332 1.76 -23.77 -6.07
C VAL A 332 2.45 -24.22 -4.78
N LYS A 333 3.30 -25.25 -4.88
CA LYS A 333 4.19 -25.60 -3.78
C LYS A 333 5.38 -24.65 -3.79
N SER A 334 5.62 -23.93 -2.70
CA SER A 334 6.80 -23.08 -2.56
C SER A 334 8.07 -23.95 -2.62
N PRO A 335 9.06 -23.58 -3.45
CA PRO A 335 10.38 -24.19 -3.43
C PRO A 335 11.26 -23.68 -2.28
N PHE A 336 10.84 -22.63 -1.57
CA PHE A 336 11.61 -22.00 -0.49
C PHE A 336 11.24 -22.55 0.89
N THR A 337 9.94 -22.70 1.14
CA THR A 337 9.40 -23.19 2.43
C THR A 337 8.84 -24.61 2.34
N GLY A 338 8.44 -25.05 1.15
CA GLY A 338 7.73 -26.31 0.96
C GLY A 338 6.21 -26.23 1.20
N ASN A 339 5.71 -25.09 1.67
CA ASN A 339 4.29 -24.83 1.89
C ASN A 339 3.49 -24.85 0.59
N ILE A 340 2.19 -25.10 0.69
CA ILE A 340 1.26 -24.90 -0.41
C ILE A 340 0.70 -23.48 -0.32
N LEU A 341 1.02 -22.65 -1.31
CA LEU A 341 0.47 -21.31 -1.45
C LEU A 341 -0.79 -21.38 -2.32
N VAL A 342 -1.87 -20.77 -1.89
CA VAL A 342 -3.18 -20.82 -2.54
C VAL A 342 -3.76 -19.42 -2.65
N ILE A 343 -4.36 -19.08 -3.79
CA ILE A 343 -5.30 -17.97 -3.95
C ILE A 343 -6.64 -18.54 -4.40
N LYS A 344 -7.70 -18.24 -3.65
CA LYS A 344 -9.07 -18.66 -3.94
C LYS A 344 -9.73 -17.73 -4.97
N GLU A 345 -10.87 -18.13 -5.51
CA GLU A 345 -11.60 -17.33 -6.51
C GLU A 345 -12.06 -15.96 -6.02
N ASP A 346 -12.21 -15.78 -4.70
CA ASP A 346 -12.54 -14.50 -4.06
C ASP A 346 -11.30 -13.65 -3.73
N GLY A 347 -10.10 -14.14 -4.06
CA GLY A 347 -8.83 -13.44 -3.88
C GLY A 347 -8.13 -13.74 -2.57
N LYS A 348 -8.73 -14.50 -1.64
CA LYS A 348 -8.10 -14.81 -0.35
C LYS A 348 -6.83 -15.64 -0.54
N PHE A 349 -5.74 -15.22 0.08
CA PHE A 349 -4.47 -15.94 0.07
C PHE A 349 -4.30 -16.83 1.31
N GLU A 350 -3.80 -18.04 1.13
CA GLU A 350 -3.48 -18.96 2.23
C GLU A 350 -2.11 -19.62 1.99
N SER A 351 -1.32 -19.75 3.06
CA SER A 351 -0.08 -20.53 3.09
C SER A 351 -0.26 -21.71 4.03
N ILE A 352 -0.29 -22.92 3.47
CA ILE A 352 -0.61 -24.14 4.20
C ILE A 352 0.66 -24.95 4.38
N GLU A 353 1.06 -25.15 5.63
CA GLU A 353 2.15 -26.06 5.98
C GLU A 353 1.77 -27.49 5.61
N LYS A 354 2.67 -28.17 4.88
CA LYS A 354 2.46 -29.56 4.54
C LYS A 354 2.88 -30.42 5.74
N LYS A 355 1.89 -30.99 6.44
CA LYS A 355 2.10 -32.04 7.45
C LYS A 355 2.77 -33.28 6.87
#